data_AF-A0A1I4TBJ5-F1
#
_entry.id   AF-A0A1I4TBJ5-F1
#
_cell.length_a   1.000
_cell.length_b   1.000
_cell.length_c   1.000
_cell.angle_alpha   90.00
_cell.angle_beta   90.00
_cell.angle_gamma   90.00
#
_symmetry.space_group_name_H-M   'P 1'
#
loop_
_entity.id
_entity.type
_entity.pdbx_description
1 polymer ?
#
loop_
_entity_poly.entity_id
_entity_poly.type
_entity_poly.pdbx_seq_one_letter_code
_entity_poly.pdbx_strand_id
1 'polypeptide(L)'
;MPIYVQHEVLGRIPDVFNAEAIWQAPGLALFSRRPLLRDLLERSPREHKGRAATRCFSHVTLMLPQEEVDDDYHLTRGARARDLAQTLTALHQKDFGDLLGADQVRYDVVGAEAVEPGQIEVKFGHAVYLPAADEKILYNVSVSRDSAVWHPVCPIYPNQRLALIGGDDGEASFAAAGWPFGADGAVLIINDGPDSPPAVQMRPKDAFDCRYDPRGGHYTIKSKHGGDARLLLKIGRVGTAADAGGAEQFQSIPALAAGATQAGTMLGASLGTSIGASSGASINAAINAAFPASTGANAKRATIGGAPAAPQLAPNAAMVMPAPHAAKAGAGPAVWHSRSGGPAPFDQTAVPASHRPLNQPGESDATYAPLAQQRVSLVALALPRLSRYRDTGARALELPFNQALTLGGAGAPAISFVVDAADQLHACTAAGRQRIAAPASFTPVDGRAIALLAAAPAMAERYCALLSLPQPVCAAVASGARFNFGRGSAMLAALRVLDSPRFLQREDGNGDAAGASADRIGLSRNAFSFEASAQGFKIGRLAATQALYHLDEQLAFVATIGEASADAPYLLPPGHHMVAGHYVLRFDA
;
A
#
# COMPACT_ATOMS: atom_id res chain seq x y z
N MET A 1 -13.39 -18.51 22.96
CA MET A 1 -12.18 -19.08 22.33
C MET A 1 -11.03 -18.12 22.59
N PRO A 2 -9.76 -18.58 22.66
CA PRO A 2 -8.64 -17.65 22.73
C PRO A 2 -8.67 -16.73 21.51
N ILE A 3 -8.47 -15.44 21.73
CA ILE A 3 -8.33 -14.45 20.66
C ILE A 3 -6.94 -14.62 20.07
N TYR A 4 -6.84 -15.26 18.91
CA TYR A 4 -5.55 -15.50 18.26
C TYR A 4 -4.96 -14.17 17.75
N VAL A 5 -5.79 -13.38 17.06
CA VAL A 5 -5.49 -12.03 16.61
C VAL A 5 -6.74 -11.20 16.87
N GLN A 6 -6.57 -10.08 17.57
CA GLN A 6 -7.52 -8.98 17.66
C GLN A 6 -7.09 -7.94 16.64
N HIS A 7 -8.07 -7.45 15.90
CA HIS A 7 -7.88 -6.44 14.86
C HIS A 7 -8.93 -5.36 15.07
N GLU A 8 -8.48 -4.11 15.15
CA GLU A 8 -9.36 -2.96 15.35
C GLU A 8 -8.84 -1.74 14.59
N VAL A 9 -9.76 -0.95 14.04
CA VAL A 9 -9.44 0.31 13.35
C VAL A 9 -9.83 1.48 14.24
N LEU A 10 -8.83 2.27 14.65
CA LEU A 10 -9.01 3.49 15.43
C LEU A 10 -9.04 4.70 14.49
N GLY A 11 -10.17 5.40 14.43
CA GLY A 11 -10.35 6.51 13.50
C GLY A 11 -10.34 7.90 14.15
N ARG A 12 -10.25 8.92 13.28
CA ARG A 12 -10.30 10.34 13.62
C ARG A 12 -9.15 10.78 14.54
N ILE A 13 -7.96 10.29 14.23
CA ILE A 13 -6.70 10.64 14.87
C ILE A 13 -6.07 11.77 14.03
N PRO A 14 -6.01 13.01 14.54
CA PRO A 14 -5.52 14.15 13.74
C PRO A 14 -4.06 14.00 13.31
N ASP A 15 -3.24 13.39 14.15
CA ASP A 15 -1.85 13.04 13.86
C ASP A 15 -1.61 11.59 14.27
N VAL A 16 -1.42 10.72 13.28
CA VAL A 16 -1.23 9.28 13.48
C VAL A 16 0.11 8.93 14.13
N PHE A 17 1.02 9.89 14.29
CA PHE A 17 2.26 9.74 15.05
C PHE A 17 2.16 10.27 16.49
N ASN A 18 1.02 10.84 16.88
CA ASN A 18 0.82 11.32 18.24
C ASN A 18 0.39 10.18 19.17
N ALA A 19 1.37 9.65 19.92
CA ALA A 19 1.17 8.55 20.86
C ALA A 19 0.05 8.81 21.89
N GLU A 20 -0.03 10.03 22.42
CA GLU A 20 -1.07 10.39 23.40
C GLU A 20 -2.45 10.34 22.75
N ALA A 21 -2.62 10.90 21.55
CA ALA A 21 -3.89 10.85 20.83
C ALA A 21 -4.38 9.42 20.54
N ILE A 22 -3.45 8.48 20.39
CA ILE A 22 -3.73 7.04 20.19
C ILE A 22 -4.03 6.35 21.53
N TRP A 23 -3.27 6.68 22.58
CA TRP A 23 -3.30 6.02 23.88
C TRP A 23 -4.49 6.45 24.74
N GLN A 24 -4.65 7.76 24.95
CA GLN A 24 -5.68 8.37 25.79
C GLN A 24 -5.97 9.83 25.36
N ALA A 25 -7.25 10.24 25.31
CA ALA A 25 -7.57 11.63 25.00
C ALA A 25 -7.04 12.60 26.09
N PRO A 26 -6.26 13.64 25.75
CA PRO A 26 -5.75 14.59 26.74
C PRO A 26 -6.90 15.43 27.32
N GLY A 27 -7.16 15.28 28.62
CA GLY A 27 -8.01 16.15 29.43
C GLY A 27 -9.53 15.95 29.26
N LEU A 28 -10.21 15.52 30.34
CA LEU A 28 -11.67 15.58 30.57
C LEU A 28 -12.61 15.13 29.43
N ALA A 29 -12.17 14.30 28.48
CA ALA A 29 -13.02 13.77 27.42
C ALA A 29 -13.87 12.57 27.88
N LEU A 30 -14.63 12.71 28.97
CA LEU A 30 -15.67 11.76 29.40
C LEU A 30 -16.79 11.59 28.35
N PHE A 31 -16.75 12.34 27.23
CA PHE A 31 -17.74 12.35 26.16
C PHE A 31 -17.24 11.79 24.82
N SER A 32 -15.97 11.39 24.69
CA SER A 32 -15.49 10.74 23.47
C SER A 32 -15.87 9.26 23.48
N ARG A 33 -16.90 8.88 22.72
CA ARG A 33 -17.31 7.47 22.54
C ARG A 33 -16.34 6.65 21.66
N ARG A 34 -15.13 7.14 21.41
CA ARG A 34 -14.18 6.49 20.50
C ARG A 34 -13.34 5.49 21.29
N PRO A 35 -13.22 4.23 20.84
CA PRO A 35 -12.26 3.32 21.45
C PRO A 35 -10.85 3.88 21.23
N LEU A 36 -10.03 3.88 22.28
CA LEU A 36 -8.61 4.21 22.23
C LEU A 36 -7.78 2.95 22.44
N LEU A 37 -6.49 3.00 22.12
CA LEU A 37 -5.63 1.81 22.24
C LEU A 37 -5.60 1.25 23.66
N ARG A 38 -5.55 2.13 24.68
CA ARG A 38 -5.63 1.72 26.07
C ARG A 38 -6.92 0.99 26.40
N ASP A 39 -8.07 1.53 25.96
CA ASP A 39 -9.37 0.92 26.21
C ASP A 39 -9.48 -0.47 25.57
N LEU A 40 -8.89 -0.63 24.36
CA LEU A 40 -8.86 -1.92 23.67
C LEU A 40 -8.05 -2.97 24.45
N LEU A 41 -6.87 -2.59 24.94
CA LEU A 41 -6.01 -3.47 25.74
C LEU A 41 -6.66 -3.82 27.10
N GLU A 42 -7.29 -2.85 27.76
CA GLU A 42 -7.97 -3.06 29.04
C GLU A 42 -9.17 -4.01 28.90
N ARG A 43 -9.92 -3.92 27.80
CA ARG A 43 -11.09 -4.77 27.53
C ARG A 43 -10.75 -6.14 26.96
N SER A 44 -9.50 -6.33 26.52
CA SER A 44 -9.04 -7.56 25.87
C SER A 44 -7.84 -8.16 26.61
N PRO A 45 -7.97 -8.50 27.91
CA PRO A 45 -6.84 -9.01 28.65
C PRO A 45 -6.46 -10.42 28.16
N ARG A 46 -5.16 -10.68 28.16
CA ARG A 46 -4.55 -11.94 27.71
C ARG A 46 -4.96 -13.12 28.58
N GLU A 47 -5.10 -12.90 29.89
CA GLU A 47 -5.56 -13.91 30.85
C GLU A 47 -6.56 -13.30 31.83
N HIS A 48 -7.56 -14.09 32.20
CA HIS A 48 -8.53 -13.75 33.22
C HIS A 48 -8.44 -14.73 34.39
N LYS A 49 -8.60 -14.22 35.61
CA LYS A 49 -8.90 -15.04 36.80
C LYS A 49 -10.26 -14.62 37.34
N GLY A 50 -11.29 -15.37 36.96
CA GLY A 50 -12.68 -14.98 37.22
C GLY A 50 -13.06 -13.76 36.39
N ARG A 51 -13.46 -12.66 37.04
CA ARG A 51 -13.79 -11.39 36.38
C ARG A 51 -12.62 -10.39 36.30
N ALA A 52 -11.49 -10.70 36.93
CA ALA A 52 -10.32 -9.82 36.95
C ALA A 52 -9.33 -10.20 35.84
N ALA A 53 -8.84 -9.19 35.12
CA ALA A 53 -7.70 -9.33 34.23
C ALA A 53 -6.45 -9.66 35.03
N THR A 54 -5.69 -10.67 34.61
CA THR A 54 -4.42 -11.06 35.26
C THR A 54 -3.22 -10.91 34.36
N ARG A 55 -3.41 -10.81 33.04
CA ARG A 55 -2.34 -10.45 32.10
C ARG A 55 -2.83 -9.54 30.98
N CYS A 56 -1.97 -8.64 30.53
CA CYS A 56 -2.17 -7.83 29.32
C CYS A 56 -1.39 -8.42 28.13
N PHE A 57 -1.78 -8.09 26.90
CA PHE A 57 -0.94 -8.36 25.72
C PHE A 57 0.19 -7.34 25.66
N SER A 58 1.42 -7.80 25.42
CA SER A 58 2.61 -6.94 25.42
C SER A 58 3.14 -6.63 24.02
N HIS A 59 2.69 -7.36 22.99
CA HIS A 59 3.13 -7.17 21.60
C HIS A 59 1.99 -6.60 20.77
N VAL A 60 2.24 -5.45 20.13
CA VAL A 60 1.24 -4.73 19.35
C VAL A 60 1.86 -4.26 18.04
N THR A 61 1.23 -4.58 16.93
CA THR A 61 1.55 -4.02 15.61
C THR A 61 0.58 -2.89 15.31
N LEU A 62 1.12 -1.73 14.97
CA LEU A 62 0.38 -0.56 14.53
C LEU A 62 0.59 -0.37 13.04
N MET A 63 -0.52 -0.29 12.34
CA MET A 63 -0.58 -0.13 10.90
C MET A 63 -1.09 1.27 10.63
N LEU A 64 -0.18 2.14 10.23
CA LEU A 64 -0.47 3.52 9.87
C LEU A 64 -0.75 3.61 8.36
N PRO A 65 -1.40 4.68 7.88
CA PRO A 65 -1.50 4.93 6.45
C PRO A 65 -0.12 4.87 5.82
N GLN A 66 0.05 4.05 4.77
CA GLN A 66 1.36 3.85 4.14
C GLN A 66 2.02 5.17 3.74
N GLU A 67 1.22 6.18 3.36
CA GLU A 67 1.73 7.54 3.02
C GLU A 67 2.39 8.25 4.19
N GLU A 68 1.80 8.18 5.38
CA GLU A 68 2.33 8.83 6.58
C GLU A 68 3.68 8.20 6.99
N VAL A 69 3.80 6.88 6.85
CA VAL A 69 5.05 6.15 7.11
C VAL A 69 6.11 6.42 6.04
N ASP A 70 5.71 6.45 4.77
CA ASP A 70 6.61 6.82 3.67
C ASP A 70 7.12 8.27 3.87
N ASP A 71 6.25 9.20 4.21
CA ASP A 71 6.59 10.60 4.48
C ASP A 71 7.50 10.73 5.70
N ASP A 72 7.24 10.01 6.78
CA ASP A 72 8.13 9.96 7.94
C ASP A 72 9.51 9.37 7.57
N TYR A 73 9.53 8.34 6.73
CA TYR A 73 10.76 7.76 6.22
C TYR A 73 11.55 8.76 5.36
N HIS A 74 10.87 9.48 4.46
CA HIS A 74 11.50 10.44 3.55
C HIS A 74 11.95 11.73 4.26
N LEU A 75 11.17 12.23 5.21
CA LEU A 75 11.44 13.51 5.88
C LEU A 75 12.29 13.36 7.13
N THR A 76 12.12 12.29 7.91
CA THR A 76 12.78 12.13 9.21
C THR A 76 13.56 10.81 9.38
N ARG A 77 13.64 9.99 8.32
CA ARG A 77 14.22 8.64 8.37
C ARG A 77 13.53 7.75 9.39
N GLY A 78 12.20 7.82 9.44
CA GLY A 78 11.38 6.98 10.31
C GLY A 78 11.46 7.38 11.78
N ALA A 79 11.88 8.62 12.08
CA ALA A 79 12.07 9.05 13.47
C ALA A 79 10.74 9.15 14.21
N ARG A 80 9.66 9.60 13.55
CA ARG A 80 8.35 9.71 14.20
C ARG A 80 7.75 8.33 14.48
N ALA A 81 7.91 7.36 13.56
CA ALA A 81 7.49 5.98 13.79
C ALA A 81 8.25 5.34 14.97
N ARG A 82 9.57 5.57 15.06
CA ARG A 82 10.39 5.10 16.19
C ARG A 82 9.99 5.76 17.51
N ASP A 83 9.78 7.07 17.50
CA ASP A 83 9.35 7.84 18.69
C ASP A 83 7.95 7.44 19.16
N LEU A 84 7.03 7.20 18.21
CA LEU A 84 5.70 6.65 18.48
C LEU A 84 5.80 5.29 19.19
N ALA A 85 6.57 4.35 18.64
CA ALA A 85 6.75 3.02 19.23
C ALA A 85 7.37 3.10 20.65
N GLN A 86 8.36 3.97 20.85
CA GLN A 86 9.01 4.18 22.16
C GLN A 86 8.04 4.80 23.18
N THR A 87 7.30 5.83 22.77
CA THR A 87 6.36 6.53 23.64
C THR A 87 5.19 5.62 24.04
N LEU A 88 4.63 4.86 23.09
CA LEU A 88 3.58 3.88 23.39
C LEU A 88 4.10 2.74 24.28
N THR A 89 5.34 2.31 24.09
CA THR A 89 5.97 1.33 24.99
C THR A 89 6.01 1.85 26.43
N ALA A 90 6.43 3.12 26.62
CA ALA A 90 6.49 3.74 27.94
C ALA A 90 5.10 3.93 28.56
N LEU A 91 4.11 4.37 27.78
CA LEU A 91 2.72 4.53 28.23
C LEU A 91 2.08 3.18 28.62
N HIS A 92 2.33 2.13 27.83
CA HIS A 92 1.86 0.78 28.12
C HIS A 92 2.48 0.23 29.40
N GLN A 93 3.79 0.35 29.57
CA GLN A 93 4.47 -0.08 30.81
C GLN A 93 3.98 0.69 32.03
N LYS A 94 3.72 1.99 31.88
CA LYS A 94 3.20 2.84 32.96
C LYS A 94 1.80 2.41 33.40
N ASP A 95 0.88 2.18 32.47
CA ASP A 95 -0.53 1.93 32.78
C ASP A 95 -0.84 0.46 33.08
N PHE A 96 -0.09 -0.49 32.49
CA PHE A 96 -0.32 -1.94 32.62
C PHE A 96 0.86 -2.71 33.22
N GLY A 97 1.85 -2.02 33.80
CA GLY A 97 3.05 -2.63 34.40
C GLY A 97 2.76 -3.86 35.27
N ASP A 98 1.76 -3.76 36.15
CA ASP A 98 1.37 -4.83 37.06
C ASP A 98 0.78 -6.06 36.36
N LEU A 99 0.25 -5.90 35.14
CA LEU A 99 -0.37 -6.97 34.34
C LEU A 99 0.57 -7.58 33.29
N LEU A 100 1.78 -7.02 33.10
CA LEU A 100 2.75 -7.52 32.13
C LEU A 100 3.60 -8.68 32.69
N GLY A 101 3.78 -8.73 34.01
CA GLY A 101 4.63 -9.75 34.64
C GLY A 101 6.08 -9.66 34.14
N ALA A 102 6.57 -10.73 33.51
CA ALA A 102 7.91 -10.78 32.91
C ALA A 102 7.93 -10.45 31.41
N ASP A 103 6.76 -10.18 30.80
CA ASP A 103 6.65 -9.92 29.38
C ASP A 103 7.18 -8.51 29.05
N GLN A 104 8.02 -8.42 28.01
CA GLN A 104 8.49 -7.12 27.50
C GLN A 104 7.44 -6.53 26.55
N VAL A 105 7.17 -5.24 26.73
CA VAL A 105 6.31 -4.49 25.80
C VAL A 105 7.09 -4.18 24.53
N ARG A 106 6.49 -4.49 23.38
CA ARG A 106 7.05 -4.23 22.06
C ARG A 106 5.97 -3.69 21.14
N TYR A 107 6.34 -2.64 20.42
CA TYR A 107 5.53 -2.04 19.37
C TYR A 107 6.28 -2.14 18.05
N ASP A 108 5.55 -2.52 17.01
CA ASP A 108 6.01 -2.41 15.63
C ASP A 108 5.09 -1.44 14.89
N VAL A 109 5.67 -0.53 14.13
CA VAL A 109 4.93 0.50 13.40
C VAL A 109 5.22 0.30 11.93
N VAL A 110 4.21 -0.13 11.19
CA VAL A 110 4.30 -0.46 9.77
C VAL A 110 3.32 0.39 8.97
N GLY A 111 3.64 0.60 7.69
CA GLY A 111 2.70 1.19 6.74
C GLY A 111 1.74 0.15 6.20
N ALA A 112 0.49 0.54 5.95
CA ALA A 112 -0.51 -0.30 5.31
C ALA A 112 -1.30 0.51 4.27
N GLU A 113 -1.51 -0.08 3.09
CA GLU A 113 -2.25 0.59 1.98
C GLU A 113 -3.76 0.64 2.22
N ALA A 114 -4.30 -0.26 3.03
CA ALA A 114 -5.72 -0.34 3.34
C ALA A 114 -6.19 0.65 4.43
N VAL A 115 -5.26 1.35 5.09
CA VAL A 115 -5.57 2.25 6.21
C VAL A 115 -5.75 3.69 5.69
N GLU A 116 -6.94 4.25 5.92
CA GLU A 116 -7.32 5.59 5.48
C GLU A 116 -6.63 6.70 6.31
N PRO A 117 -6.42 7.90 5.75
CA PRO A 117 -5.86 9.04 6.49
C PRO A 117 -6.62 9.35 7.78
N GLY A 118 -5.88 9.59 8.86
CA GLY A 118 -6.43 9.81 10.20
C GLY A 118 -7.06 8.58 10.83
N GLN A 119 -6.83 7.39 10.27
CA GLN A 119 -7.09 6.10 10.91
C GLN A 119 -5.76 5.39 11.18
N ILE A 120 -5.78 4.51 12.17
CA ILE A 120 -4.73 3.51 12.39
C ILE A 120 -5.41 2.16 12.61
N GLU A 121 -4.72 1.11 12.22
CA GLU A 121 -5.13 -0.25 12.50
C GLU A 121 -4.21 -0.83 13.58
N VAL A 122 -4.81 -1.56 14.52
CA VAL A 122 -4.12 -2.14 15.67
C VAL A 122 -4.30 -3.65 15.64
N LYS A 123 -3.18 -4.37 15.71
CA LYS A 123 -3.16 -5.82 15.87
C LYS A 123 -2.43 -6.24 17.13
N PHE A 124 -3.08 -7.10 17.90
CA PHE A 124 -2.47 -7.76 19.07
C PHE A 124 -3.19 -9.10 19.32
N GLY A 125 -2.62 -9.99 20.11
CA GLY A 125 -3.26 -11.28 20.39
C GLY A 125 -2.25 -12.38 20.67
N HIS A 126 -2.73 -13.61 20.89
CA HIS A 126 -1.83 -14.71 21.22
C HIS A 126 -0.91 -15.15 20.07
N ALA A 127 -1.29 -14.86 18.82
CA ALA A 127 -0.52 -15.18 17.62
C ALA A 127 0.19 -13.95 17.03
N VAL A 128 0.10 -12.77 17.66
CA VAL A 128 0.88 -11.58 17.30
C VAL A 128 2.17 -11.59 18.11
N TYR A 129 3.31 -11.63 17.43
CA TYR A 129 4.60 -11.78 18.08
C TYR A 129 5.65 -10.88 17.45
N LEU A 130 6.33 -10.08 18.28
CA LEU A 130 7.44 -9.22 17.87
C LEU A 130 8.73 -9.75 18.52
N PRO A 131 9.72 -10.20 17.73
CA PRO A 131 10.96 -10.80 18.25
C PRO A 131 11.84 -9.78 18.98
N ALA A 132 12.72 -10.26 19.85
CA ALA A 132 13.76 -9.42 20.42
C ALA A 132 14.81 -9.08 19.34
N ALA A 133 15.55 -7.98 19.51
CA ALA A 133 16.55 -7.56 18.53
C ALA A 133 17.64 -8.62 18.26
N ASP A 134 17.94 -9.46 19.24
CA ASP A 134 18.93 -10.54 19.20
C ASP A 134 18.31 -11.94 19.02
N GLU A 135 16.98 -12.03 18.91
CA GLU A 135 16.28 -13.30 18.81
C GLU A 135 16.41 -13.87 17.39
N LYS A 136 16.93 -15.10 17.31
CA LYS A 136 17.17 -15.77 16.03
C LYS A 136 15.94 -16.55 15.58
N ILE A 137 15.72 -16.57 14.28
CA ILE A 137 14.67 -17.37 13.65
C ILE A 137 14.92 -18.85 13.95
N LEU A 138 13.90 -19.55 14.42
CA LEU A 138 13.94 -20.99 14.70
C LEU A 138 13.42 -21.80 13.51
N TYR A 139 12.31 -21.36 12.90
CA TYR A 139 11.74 -22.00 11.72
C TYR A 139 11.37 -20.98 10.64
N ASN A 140 11.47 -21.37 9.37
CA ASN A 140 10.90 -20.67 8.23
C ASN A 140 9.67 -21.44 7.73
N VAL A 141 8.57 -20.73 7.55
CA VAL A 141 7.32 -21.28 7.02
C VAL A 141 7.16 -20.84 5.57
N SER A 142 6.83 -21.79 4.70
CA SER A 142 6.55 -21.55 3.29
C SER A 142 5.34 -22.34 2.84
N VAL A 143 4.65 -21.84 1.82
CA VAL A 143 3.48 -22.48 1.23
C VAL A 143 3.67 -22.70 -0.27
N SER A 144 2.97 -23.69 -0.81
CA SER A 144 2.94 -23.97 -2.25
C SER A 144 1.58 -24.53 -2.65
N ARG A 145 1.18 -24.30 -3.90
CA ARG A 145 -0.01 -24.93 -4.50
C ARG A 145 0.32 -26.17 -5.33
N ASP A 146 1.54 -26.26 -5.83
CA ASP A 146 1.94 -27.22 -6.86
C ASP A 146 3.20 -28.02 -6.50
N SER A 147 3.80 -27.78 -5.33
CA SER A 147 5.10 -28.30 -4.87
C SER A 147 6.33 -27.87 -5.67
N ALA A 148 6.15 -27.15 -6.79
CA ALA A 148 7.23 -26.67 -7.64
C ALA A 148 7.72 -25.30 -7.18
N VAL A 149 6.79 -24.38 -6.86
CA VAL A 149 7.10 -23.03 -6.39
C VAL A 149 6.68 -22.87 -4.94
N TRP A 150 7.63 -22.47 -4.09
CA TRP A 150 7.41 -22.26 -2.66
C TRP A 150 7.54 -20.78 -2.32
N HIS A 151 6.48 -20.23 -1.74
CA HIS A 151 6.43 -18.84 -1.30
C HIS A 151 6.68 -18.78 0.21
N PRO A 152 7.65 -17.98 0.68
CA PRO A 152 7.82 -17.75 2.11
C PRO A 152 6.59 -17.05 2.69
N VAL A 153 6.20 -17.40 3.91
CA VAL A 153 5.07 -16.79 4.63
C VAL A 153 5.59 -16.03 5.85
N CYS A 154 6.23 -16.73 6.79
CA CYS A 154 6.72 -16.09 8.01
C CYS A 154 7.84 -16.88 8.70
N PRO A 155 8.70 -16.19 9.46
CA PRO A 155 9.57 -16.81 10.44
C PRO A 155 8.80 -17.16 11.73
N ILE A 156 9.27 -18.19 12.45
CA ILE A 156 8.85 -18.52 13.81
C ILE A 156 10.06 -18.43 14.72
N TYR A 157 9.91 -17.75 15.86
CA TYR A 157 10.96 -17.53 16.85
C TYR A 157 10.83 -18.46 18.07
N PRO A 158 11.92 -18.71 18.83
CA PRO A 158 11.91 -19.63 19.97
C PRO A 158 10.83 -19.33 21.02
N ASN A 159 10.57 -18.05 21.32
CA ASN A 159 9.59 -17.65 22.31
C ASN A 159 8.19 -17.37 21.72
N GLN A 160 8.05 -17.46 20.40
CA GLN A 160 6.76 -17.33 19.74
C GLN A 160 5.99 -18.63 19.89
N ARG A 161 4.92 -18.63 20.70
CA ARG A 161 4.11 -19.84 20.93
C ARG A 161 3.13 -20.17 19.80
N LEU A 162 2.53 -19.16 19.18
CA LEU A 162 1.52 -19.34 18.14
C LEU A 162 1.82 -18.49 16.91
N ALA A 163 1.49 -19.02 15.74
CA ALA A 163 1.39 -18.27 14.50
C ALA A 163 0.10 -18.67 13.78
N LEU A 164 -0.67 -17.68 13.32
CA LEU A 164 -1.91 -17.91 12.56
C LEU A 164 -1.70 -17.43 11.12
N ILE A 165 -1.91 -18.33 10.16
CA ILE A 165 -1.75 -18.04 8.74
C ILE A 165 -3.11 -18.15 8.06
N GLY A 166 -3.48 -17.15 7.26
CA GLY A 166 -4.77 -17.08 6.56
C GLY A 166 -4.66 -16.46 5.17
N GLY A 167 -5.80 -16.18 4.55
CA GLY A 167 -5.88 -15.53 3.24
C GLY A 167 -5.98 -14.00 3.29
N ASP A 168 -6.36 -13.46 4.44
CA ASP A 168 -6.49 -12.03 4.69
C ASP A 168 -5.61 -11.63 5.88
N ASP A 169 -4.97 -10.47 5.78
CA ASP A 169 -4.14 -9.90 6.84
C ASP A 169 -4.97 -9.51 8.06
N GLY A 170 -6.27 -9.23 7.93
CA GLY A 170 -7.12 -8.77 9.04
C GLY A 170 -7.35 -9.81 10.15
N GLU A 171 -7.54 -11.08 9.79
CA GLU A 171 -7.89 -12.17 10.73
C GLU A 171 -6.72 -13.13 11.04
N ALA A 172 -5.59 -12.97 10.35
CA ALA A 172 -4.40 -13.79 10.52
C ALA A 172 -3.21 -12.98 11.02
N SER A 173 -2.22 -13.66 11.61
CA SER A 173 -0.92 -13.05 11.91
C SER A 173 -0.14 -12.78 10.62
N PHE A 174 -0.35 -13.63 9.61
CA PHE A 174 0.34 -13.58 8.32
C PHE A 174 -0.61 -14.03 7.20
N ALA A 175 -0.69 -13.27 6.10
CA ALA A 175 -1.32 -13.75 4.87
C ALA A 175 -0.38 -14.66 4.07
N ALA A 176 -0.94 -15.70 3.49
CA ALA A 176 -0.24 -16.63 2.61
C ALA A 176 -0.64 -16.43 1.14
N ALA A 177 0.35 -16.33 0.25
CA ALA A 177 0.13 -16.18 -1.18
C ALA A 177 -0.64 -17.39 -1.76
N GLY A 178 -1.66 -17.10 -2.57
CA GLY A 178 -2.46 -18.14 -3.23
C GLY A 178 -3.37 -18.94 -2.30
N TRP A 179 -3.78 -18.36 -1.16
CA TRP A 179 -4.67 -19.00 -0.18
C TRP A 179 -5.97 -19.54 -0.81
N PRO A 180 -6.25 -20.85 -0.74
CA PRO A 180 -7.36 -21.45 -1.46
C PRO A 180 -8.61 -21.71 -0.60
N PHE A 181 -8.60 -21.34 0.69
CA PHE A 181 -9.63 -21.74 1.66
C PHE A 181 -10.63 -20.64 2.03
N GLY A 182 -10.61 -19.50 1.34
CA GLY A 182 -11.45 -18.35 1.68
C GLY A 182 -11.03 -17.66 2.99
N ALA A 183 -11.85 -16.74 3.48
CA ALA A 183 -11.59 -15.96 4.69
C ALA A 183 -11.62 -16.81 5.96
N ASP A 184 -12.55 -17.76 6.06
CA ASP A 184 -12.79 -18.54 7.29
C ASP A 184 -11.70 -19.58 7.59
N GLY A 185 -10.94 -19.99 6.57
CA GLY A 185 -9.88 -20.99 6.73
C GLY A 185 -8.61 -20.37 7.30
N ALA A 186 -8.04 -20.98 8.35
CA ALA A 186 -6.74 -20.59 8.88
C ALA A 186 -5.89 -21.79 9.33
N VAL A 187 -4.57 -21.68 9.19
CA VAL A 187 -3.57 -22.60 9.73
C VAL A 187 -3.04 -22.02 11.05
N LEU A 188 -3.19 -22.76 12.14
CA LEU A 188 -2.58 -22.46 13.42
C LEU A 188 -1.33 -23.32 13.61
N ILE A 189 -0.17 -22.68 13.73
CA ILE A 189 1.08 -23.32 14.12
C ILE A 189 1.28 -23.10 15.62
N ILE A 190 1.55 -24.18 16.34
CA ILE A 190 1.81 -24.20 17.78
C ILE A 190 3.28 -24.60 17.97
N ASN A 191 4.06 -23.69 18.53
CA ASN A 191 5.47 -23.89 18.85
C ASN A 191 5.60 -24.02 20.37
N ASP A 192 5.83 -25.24 20.84
CA ASP A 192 6.02 -25.55 22.26
C ASP A 192 7.44 -25.25 22.76
N GLY A 193 8.32 -24.74 21.90
CA GLY A 193 9.66 -24.30 22.23
C GLY A 193 10.74 -24.86 21.28
N PRO A 194 12.01 -24.49 21.50
CA PRO A 194 13.11 -24.84 20.60
C PRO A 194 13.37 -26.35 20.49
N ASP A 195 12.98 -27.14 21.49
CA ASP A 195 13.27 -28.58 21.56
C ASP A 195 12.12 -29.45 21.03
N SER A 196 11.00 -28.84 20.62
CA SER A 196 9.81 -29.53 20.16
C SER A 196 9.51 -29.19 18.69
N PRO A 197 9.10 -30.17 17.86
CA PRO A 197 8.61 -29.87 16.52
C PRO A 197 7.29 -29.09 16.60
N PRO A 198 7.05 -28.09 15.74
CA PRO A 198 5.80 -27.35 15.75
C PRO A 198 4.61 -28.24 15.38
N ALA A 199 3.51 -28.11 16.10
CA ALA A 199 2.26 -28.76 15.76
C ALA A 199 1.44 -27.86 14.82
N VAL A 200 0.83 -28.47 13.79
CA VAL A 200 0.01 -27.75 12.79
C VAL A 200 -1.46 -28.16 12.96
N GLN A 201 -2.34 -27.18 13.08
CA GLN A 201 -3.78 -27.38 13.17
C GLN A 201 -4.52 -26.47 12.18
N MET A 202 -5.69 -26.91 11.72
CA MET A 202 -6.59 -26.07 10.93
C MET A 202 -7.71 -25.47 11.79
N ARG A 203 -8.21 -24.31 11.37
CA ARG A 203 -9.38 -23.62 11.90
C ARG A 203 -10.35 -23.27 10.76
N PRO A 204 -11.68 -23.48 10.93
CA PRO A 204 -12.32 -24.19 12.04
C PRO A 204 -11.86 -25.65 12.13
N LYS A 205 -11.92 -26.22 13.33
CA LYS A 205 -11.56 -27.62 13.54
C LYS A 205 -12.49 -28.50 12.71
N ASP A 206 -11.98 -29.61 12.20
CA ASP A 206 -12.72 -30.64 11.47
C ASP A 206 -13.21 -30.25 10.07
N ALA A 207 -13.12 -28.99 9.63
CA ALA A 207 -13.48 -28.54 8.28
C ALA A 207 -12.42 -28.89 7.20
N PHE A 208 -11.20 -29.25 7.62
CA PHE A 208 -10.06 -29.49 6.73
C PHE A 208 -9.38 -30.82 7.06
N ASP A 209 -8.80 -31.47 6.05
CA ASP A 209 -7.87 -32.59 6.22
C ASP A 209 -6.44 -32.05 6.12
N CYS A 210 -5.67 -32.18 7.19
CA CYS A 210 -4.27 -31.73 7.27
C CYS A 210 -3.41 -32.94 7.65
N ARG A 211 -2.52 -33.35 6.74
CA ARG A 211 -1.65 -34.51 6.94
C ARG A 211 -0.22 -34.16 6.64
N TYR A 212 0.68 -34.55 7.54
CA TYR A 212 2.12 -34.46 7.28
C TYR A 212 2.54 -35.59 6.34
N ASP A 213 3.27 -35.25 5.28
CA ASP A 213 3.96 -36.20 4.40
C ASP A 213 5.44 -36.25 4.78
N PRO A 214 5.92 -37.33 5.45
CA PRO A 214 7.32 -37.47 5.83
C PRO A 214 8.27 -37.53 4.64
N ARG A 215 7.81 -38.00 3.47
CA ARG A 215 8.66 -38.11 2.27
C ARG A 215 8.87 -36.75 1.62
N GLY A 216 7.82 -35.94 1.59
CA GLY A 216 7.86 -34.59 1.04
C GLY A 216 8.34 -33.52 2.03
N GLY A 217 8.42 -33.84 3.32
CA GLY A 217 8.79 -32.89 4.39
C GLY A 217 7.82 -31.72 4.52
N HIS A 218 6.54 -31.92 4.18
CA HIS A 218 5.52 -30.86 4.18
C HIS A 218 4.14 -31.41 4.56
N TYR A 219 3.28 -30.52 5.04
CA TYR A 219 1.87 -30.81 5.27
C TYR A 219 1.07 -30.60 3.99
N THR A 220 0.18 -31.52 3.66
CA THR A 220 -0.86 -31.33 2.65
C THR A 220 -2.17 -31.00 3.35
N ILE A 221 -2.77 -29.87 2.97
CA ILE A 221 -4.04 -29.37 3.51
C ILE A 221 -5.07 -29.37 2.39
N LYS A 222 -6.26 -29.92 2.67
CA LYS A 222 -7.40 -29.95 1.75
C LYS A 222 -8.70 -29.57 2.46
N SER A 223 -9.59 -28.85 1.77
CA SER A 223 -10.94 -28.58 2.28
C SER A 223 -11.80 -29.84 2.22
N LYS A 224 -12.61 -30.10 3.26
CA LYS A 224 -13.59 -31.20 3.25
C LYS A 224 -14.92 -30.81 2.60
N HIS A 225 -15.19 -29.51 2.42
CA HIS A 225 -16.48 -29.01 1.93
C HIS A 225 -16.63 -29.02 0.40
N GLY A 226 -15.69 -29.63 -0.33
CA GLY A 226 -15.76 -29.81 -1.77
C GLY A 226 -15.00 -28.73 -2.55
N GLY A 227 -14.21 -29.18 -3.53
CA GLY A 227 -13.29 -28.37 -4.34
C GLY A 227 -11.88 -28.98 -4.35
N ASP A 228 -11.17 -28.91 -5.47
CA ASP A 228 -9.78 -29.38 -5.59
C ASP A 228 -8.76 -28.39 -4.95
N ALA A 229 -9.22 -27.64 -3.95
CA ALA A 229 -8.45 -26.66 -3.21
C ALA A 229 -7.44 -27.37 -2.31
N ARG A 230 -6.17 -27.29 -2.69
CA ARG A 230 -5.02 -27.88 -2.00
C ARG A 230 -4.00 -26.79 -1.68
N LEU A 231 -3.45 -26.84 -0.47
CA LEU A 231 -2.29 -26.07 -0.05
C LEU A 231 -1.24 -27.01 0.55
N LEU A 232 0.02 -26.76 0.24
CA LEU A 232 1.17 -27.40 0.86
C LEU A 232 1.81 -26.41 1.82
N LEU A 233 2.18 -26.86 3.01
CA LEU A 233 2.83 -26.06 4.03
C LEU A 233 4.12 -26.75 4.48
N LYS A 234 5.26 -26.06 4.36
CA LYS A 234 6.56 -26.55 4.78
C LYS A 234 7.09 -25.68 5.91
N ILE A 235 7.52 -26.33 7.00
CA ILE A 235 8.14 -25.69 8.17
C ILE A 235 9.57 -26.21 8.26
N GLY A 236 10.54 -25.39 7.88
CA GLY A 236 11.96 -25.75 7.87
C GLY A 236 12.69 -25.16 9.07
N ARG A 237 13.42 -25.97 9.84
CA ARG A 237 14.25 -25.49 10.94
C ARG A 237 15.48 -24.77 10.40
N VAL A 238 15.78 -23.59 10.94
CA VAL A 238 16.99 -22.84 10.59
C VAL A 238 18.14 -23.42 11.41
N GLY A 239 19.02 -24.21 10.79
CA GLY A 239 20.27 -24.69 11.43
C GLY A 239 20.46 -26.19 11.65
N THR A 240 19.97 -27.07 10.77
CA THR A 240 20.52 -28.43 10.63
C THR A 240 21.05 -28.65 9.22
N ALA A 241 22.38 -28.65 9.06
CA ALA A 241 23.06 -29.23 7.92
C ALA A 241 22.98 -30.76 8.02
N ALA A 242 21.93 -31.32 7.41
CA ALA A 242 21.70 -32.72 6.98
C ALA A 242 20.18 -32.79 6.69
N ASP A 243 19.67 -32.79 5.46
CA ASP A 243 20.00 -33.68 4.35
C ASP A 243 20.52 -32.96 3.10
N ALA A 244 21.73 -33.33 2.70
CA ALA A 244 22.24 -33.09 1.35
C ALA A 244 21.73 -34.21 0.43
N GLY A 245 20.82 -33.86 -0.46
CA GLY A 245 20.31 -34.73 -1.52
C GLY A 245 19.62 -33.92 -2.62
N GLY A 246 20.28 -32.89 -3.13
CA GLY A 246 19.78 -32.04 -4.21
C GLY A 246 20.32 -30.62 -4.17
N ALA A 247 21.64 -30.46 -4.22
CA ALA A 247 22.29 -29.15 -4.34
C ALA A 247 22.41 -28.77 -5.82
N GLU A 248 21.49 -27.91 -6.31
CA GLU A 248 21.86 -26.88 -7.28
C GLU A 248 21.98 -25.53 -6.54
N GLN A 249 23.03 -24.80 -6.90
CA GLN A 249 23.73 -23.83 -6.07
C GLN A 249 22.96 -22.51 -5.92
N PHE A 250 22.54 -22.21 -4.69
CA PHE A 250 22.32 -20.84 -4.22
C PHE A 250 23.53 -20.41 -3.40
N GLN A 251 24.21 -19.35 -3.86
CA GLN A 251 25.29 -18.69 -3.12
C GLN A 251 24.70 -17.74 -2.07
N SER A 252 25.20 -17.93 -0.86
CA SER A 252 24.84 -17.30 0.41
C SER A 252 25.26 -15.83 0.53
N ILE A 253 24.39 -15.02 1.13
CA ILE A 253 24.68 -13.69 1.69
C ILE A 253 25.13 -13.85 3.16
N PRO A 254 26.20 -13.19 3.63
CA PRO A 254 26.61 -13.20 5.03
C PRO A 254 25.86 -12.15 5.88
N ALA A 255 25.63 -12.51 7.15
CA ALA A 255 25.02 -11.70 8.19
C ALA A 255 25.91 -10.53 8.64
N LEU A 256 25.33 -9.33 8.78
CA LEU A 256 25.98 -8.17 9.41
C LEU A 256 25.94 -8.32 10.95
N ALA A 257 27.10 -8.54 11.54
CA ALA A 257 27.37 -8.30 12.95
C ALA A 257 28.23 -7.03 13.10
N ALA A 258 27.99 -6.31 14.20
CA ALA A 258 28.68 -5.10 14.62
C ALA A 258 30.21 -5.27 14.72
N GLY A 259 30.96 -4.19 14.45
CA GLY A 259 32.38 -4.12 14.75
C GLY A 259 33.06 -2.86 14.23
N ALA A 260 33.30 -1.91 15.13
CA ALA A 260 34.22 -0.81 14.94
C ALA A 260 35.67 -1.33 14.77
N THR A 261 36.40 -0.87 13.75
CA THR A 261 37.85 -0.65 13.89
C THR A 261 38.42 0.35 12.88
N GLN A 262 39.32 1.15 13.43
CA GLN A 262 40.23 2.16 12.91
C GLN A 262 40.87 1.87 11.54
N ALA A 263 40.94 2.92 10.71
CA ALA A 263 41.89 3.04 9.62
C ALA A 263 43.00 4.01 10.03
N GLY A 264 44.22 3.50 10.16
CA GLY A 264 45.44 4.30 10.08
C GLY A 264 45.98 4.24 8.67
N THR A 265 46.30 5.38 8.07
CA THR A 265 47.37 5.46 7.05
C THR A 265 48.06 6.81 7.17
N MET A 266 49.37 6.75 7.38
CA MET A 266 50.33 7.85 7.38
C MET A 266 50.59 8.38 5.98
N LEU A 267 50.91 9.69 5.91
CA LEU A 267 51.87 10.43 5.08
C LEU A 267 51.27 11.82 4.86
N GLY A 268 51.89 12.97 5.12
CA GLY A 268 53.26 13.34 5.48
C GLY A 268 53.28 14.87 5.66
N ALA A 269 54.28 15.36 6.37
CA ALA A 269 54.36 16.68 6.98
C ALA A 269 54.48 17.89 6.03
N SER A 270 54.01 19.06 6.48
CA SER A 270 54.75 20.32 6.34
C SER A 270 54.31 21.36 7.39
N LEU A 271 55.31 22.00 8.01
CA LEU A 271 55.26 23.00 9.07
C LEU A 271 54.48 24.28 8.71
N GLY A 272 53.94 24.95 9.73
CA GLY A 272 53.43 26.32 9.62
C GLY A 272 52.80 26.84 10.91
N THR A 273 53.64 27.35 11.81
CA THR A 273 53.30 27.98 13.10
C THR A 273 52.57 29.32 12.90
N SER A 274 51.45 29.57 13.62
CA SER A 274 51.15 30.88 14.24
C SER A 274 49.87 30.86 15.10
N ILE A 275 50.08 30.92 16.42
CA ILE A 275 49.48 31.81 17.43
C ILE A 275 48.12 32.48 17.10
N GLY A 276 47.14 32.28 17.99
CA GLY A 276 45.95 33.13 18.10
C GLY A 276 44.96 32.61 19.15
N ALA A 277 45.10 33.09 20.39
CA ALA A 277 44.23 32.80 21.51
C ALA A 277 42.90 33.56 21.45
N SER A 278 41.79 32.94 21.84
CA SER A 278 40.75 33.61 22.64
C SER A 278 39.78 32.60 23.26
N SER A 279 39.64 32.76 24.57
CA SER A 279 38.77 32.13 25.56
C SER A 279 37.27 32.13 25.24
N GLY A 280 36.52 31.23 25.88
CA GLY A 280 35.08 31.43 26.07
C GLY A 280 34.31 30.15 26.36
N ALA A 281 34.29 29.75 27.64
CA ALA A 281 33.48 28.66 28.14
C ALA A 281 31.96 28.96 28.09
N SER A 282 31.19 27.87 27.99
CA SER A 282 29.93 27.54 28.65
C SER A 282 29.19 28.64 29.43
N ILE A 283 27.85 28.66 29.35
CA ILE A 283 26.93 28.57 30.51
C ILE A 283 25.46 28.47 30.03
N ASN A 284 24.75 27.58 30.73
CA ASN A 284 23.32 27.37 30.79
C ASN A 284 22.52 28.56 31.39
N ALA A 285 21.21 28.56 31.13
CA ALA A 285 20.14 29.29 31.84
C ALA A 285 20.08 30.81 31.52
N ALA A 286 18.93 31.47 31.42
CA ALA A 286 17.53 31.21 31.75
C ALA A 286 16.68 32.18 30.90
N ILE A 287 15.35 32.04 30.90
CA ILE A 287 14.41 33.14 31.20
C ILE A 287 13.06 32.48 31.56
N ASN A 288 12.67 32.71 32.81
CA ASN A 288 11.33 32.50 33.33
C ASN A 288 10.99 33.76 34.15
N ALA A 289 9.71 34.12 34.16
CA ALA A 289 8.99 35.07 35.03
C ALA A 289 8.87 36.56 34.63
N ALA A 290 7.61 37.01 34.48
CA ALA A 290 6.96 38.10 35.25
C ALA A 290 5.44 38.15 34.91
N PHE A 291 4.50 37.77 35.81
CA PHE A 291 3.83 38.52 36.92
C PHE A 291 2.51 39.24 36.49
N PRO A 292 1.55 39.58 37.39
CA PRO A 292 1.34 39.22 38.80
C PRO A 292 -0.12 38.84 39.21
N ALA A 293 -0.25 38.40 40.47
CA ALA A 293 -1.50 38.18 41.20
C ALA A 293 -1.99 39.44 41.93
N SER A 294 -3.31 39.54 42.18
CA SER A 294 -3.90 40.44 43.19
C SER A 294 -4.80 39.66 44.16
N THR A 295 -4.62 39.98 45.44
CA THR A 295 -5.33 39.47 46.62
C THR A 295 -6.56 40.32 46.96
N GLY A 296 -7.59 39.68 47.52
CA GLY A 296 -8.69 40.35 48.23
C GLY A 296 -9.67 39.35 48.85
N ALA A 297 -9.55 39.13 50.15
CA ALA A 297 -10.40 38.25 50.95
C ALA A 297 -11.70 38.93 51.40
N ASN A 298 -12.81 38.17 51.50
CA ASN A 298 -13.71 38.29 52.65
C ASN A 298 -14.61 37.05 52.86
N ALA A 299 -14.82 36.73 54.12
CA ALA A 299 -15.52 35.55 54.62
C ALA A 299 -17.05 35.69 54.65
N LYS A 300 -17.78 34.57 54.55
CA LYS A 300 -18.94 34.24 55.42
C LYS A 300 -19.46 32.81 55.21
N ARG A 301 -19.10 31.97 56.18
CA ARG A 301 -19.87 30.91 56.88
C ARG A 301 -21.37 30.80 56.54
N ALA A 302 -21.82 29.60 56.11
CA ALA A 302 -23.02 28.93 56.62
C ALA A 302 -23.06 27.44 56.21
N THR A 303 -23.30 26.62 57.22
CA THR A 303 -23.43 25.16 57.28
C THR A 303 -24.80 24.65 56.80
N ILE A 304 -24.94 23.30 56.77
CA ILE A 304 -26.10 22.40 56.58
C ILE A 304 -25.95 21.66 55.23
N GLY A 305 -25.84 20.34 55.11
CA GLY A 305 -26.19 19.20 55.97
C GLY A 305 -27.10 18.26 55.16
N GLY A 306 -26.73 16.98 55.02
CA GLY A 306 -27.66 15.90 54.61
C GLY A 306 -27.33 15.14 53.31
N ALA A 307 -26.85 13.91 53.46
CA ALA A 307 -26.99 12.81 52.50
C ALA A 307 -28.27 12.00 52.87
N PRO A 308 -28.56 10.82 52.27
CA PRO A 308 -28.64 10.42 50.85
C PRO A 308 -30.04 9.78 50.54
N ALA A 309 -30.35 9.49 49.27
CA ALA A 309 -31.17 8.32 48.87
C ALA A 309 -31.30 8.17 47.34
N ALA A 310 -30.91 6.99 46.83
CA ALA A 310 -31.52 6.37 45.65
C ALA A 310 -32.77 5.59 46.12
N PRO A 311 -33.74 5.24 45.23
CA PRO A 311 -33.57 3.99 44.47
C PRO A 311 -34.18 3.97 43.05
N GLN A 312 -33.51 3.16 42.20
CA GLN A 312 -34.03 2.14 41.28
C GLN A 312 -35.55 2.02 41.05
N LEU A 313 -35.95 1.88 39.78
CA LEU A 313 -36.90 0.87 39.31
C LEU A 313 -36.80 0.69 37.78
N ALA A 314 -36.70 -0.57 37.36
CA ALA A 314 -36.94 -1.06 36.01
C ALA A 314 -38.04 -2.17 36.10
N PRO A 315 -38.39 -2.90 35.04
CA PRO A 315 -39.57 -2.73 34.19
C PRO A 315 -40.55 -3.93 34.25
N ASN A 316 -41.71 -3.84 33.56
CA ASN A 316 -42.61 -4.91 33.07
C ASN A 316 -43.98 -4.29 32.70
N ALA A 317 -44.89 -4.84 31.88
CA ALA A 317 -44.95 -5.84 30.82
C ALA A 317 -46.39 -5.78 30.24
N ALA A 318 -46.53 -6.11 28.96
CA ALA A 318 -47.66 -6.65 28.17
C ALA A 318 -49.16 -6.54 28.58
N MET A 319 -50.02 -6.28 27.57
CA MET A 319 -51.29 -6.99 27.14
C MET A 319 -52.28 -5.97 26.52
N VAL A 320 -53.29 -6.24 25.66
CA VAL A 320 -53.78 -7.28 24.73
C VAL A 320 -54.86 -6.60 23.82
N MET A 321 -54.87 -6.95 22.53
CA MET A 321 -55.89 -6.97 21.41
C MET A 321 -57.39 -6.59 21.67
N PRO A 322 -58.27 -6.26 20.66
CA PRO A 322 -58.40 -6.89 19.31
C PRO A 322 -58.86 -6.04 18.07
N ALA A 323 -58.92 -6.76 16.92
CA ALA A 323 -59.24 -6.42 15.51
C ALA A 323 -60.77 -6.13 15.23
N PRO A 324 -61.34 -6.02 13.99
CA PRO A 324 -60.84 -6.36 12.63
C PRO A 324 -61.23 -5.43 11.44
N HIS A 325 -60.71 -5.67 10.22
CA HIS A 325 -61.47 -5.75 8.94
C HIS A 325 -60.60 -6.08 7.70
N ALA A 326 -60.92 -7.23 7.09
CA ALA A 326 -61.06 -7.57 5.65
C ALA A 326 -59.96 -7.35 4.58
N ALA A 327 -59.44 -8.50 4.09
CA ALA A 327 -59.43 -9.01 2.70
C ALA A 327 -58.64 -8.34 1.55
N LYS A 328 -57.62 -9.04 1.01
CA LYS A 328 -57.66 -9.83 -0.26
C LYS A 328 -56.30 -10.48 -0.59
N ALA A 329 -56.35 -11.74 -1.04
CA ALA A 329 -55.28 -12.53 -1.68
C ALA A 329 -54.91 -11.94 -3.06
N GLY A 330 -53.80 -12.21 -3.74
CA GLY A 330 -52.71 -13.19 -3.63
C GLY A 330 -52.24 -13.55 -5.05
N ALA A 331 -50.92 -13.75 -5.28
CA ALA A 331 -50.28 -14.67 -6.26
C ALA A 331 -48.95 -14.14 -6.86
N GLY A 332 -47.84 -14.75 -6.44
CA GLY A 332 -46.98 -15.63 -7.27
C GLY A 332 -46.09 -15.04 -8.39
N PRO A 333 -44.76 -15.32 -8.41
CA PRO A 333 -43.81 -14.84 -9.42
C PRO A 333 -43.73 -15.74 -10.67
N ALA A 334 -43.42 -15.13 -11.82
CA ALA A 334 -43.34 -15.80 -13.12
C ALA A 334 -42.01 -16.56 -13.31
N VAL A 335 -42.12 -17.84 -13.64
CA VAL A 335 -41.03 -18.75 -14.02
C VAL A 335 -41.08 -18.98 -15.54
N TRP A 336 -39.95 -18.78 -16.22
CA TRP A 336 -39.78 -19.11 -17.64
C TRP A 336 -39.44 -20.59 -17.83
N HIS A 337 -40.18 -21.29 -18.70
CA HIS A 337 -39.79 -22.61 -19.22
C HIS A 337 -39.91 -22.63 -20.75
N SER A 338 -38.85 -23.10 -21.40
CA SER A 338 -38.77 -23.44 -22.83
C SER A 338 -39.57 -24.70 -23.16
N ARG A 339 -40.11 -24.78 -24.38
CA ARG A 339 -40.32 -26.05 -25.09
C ARG A 339 -40.02 -25.94 -26.58
N SER A 340 -39.37 -27.01 -27.04
CA SER A 340 -39.01 -27.41 -28.39
C SER A 340 -40.16 -28.14 -29.11
N GLY A 341 -40.15 -28.11 -30.45
CA GLY A 341 -40.92 -29.02 -31.31
C GLY A 341 -40.85 -28.64 -32.81
N GLY A 342 -40.13 -29.44 -33.62
CA GLY A 342 -40.16 -29.39 -35.11
C GLY A 342 -41.41 -30.06 -35.71
N PRO A 343 -41.59 -30.15 -37.06
CA PRO A 343 -40.63 -30.73 -38.03
C PRO A 343 -40.47 -29.96 -39.39
N ALA A 344 -39.41 -30.28 -40.16
CA ALA A 344 -39.05 -29.71 -41.48
C ALA A 344 -39.74 -30.45 -42.66
N PRO A 345 -39.69 -30.00 -43.97
CA PRO A 345 -38.44 -30.01 -44.76
C PRO A 345 -38.29 -29.05 -45.99
N PHE A 346 -37.01 -28.80 -46.40
CA PHE A 346 -36.43 -28.27 -47.68
C PHE A 346 -37.01 -26.96 -48.29
N ASP A 347 -36.27 -25.98 -48.82
CA ASP A 347 -35.10 -26.03 -49.71
C ASP A 347 -34.48 -24.60 -49.89
N GLN A 348 -33.22 -24.56 -50.34
CA GLN A 348 -32.55 -23.50 -51.13
C GLN A 348 -32.36 -22.04 -50.62
N THR A 349 -31.09 -21.73 -50.36
CA THR A 349 -30.33 -20.53 -50.80
C THR A 349 -31.10 -19.33 -51.37
N ALA A 350 -31.11 -18.21 -50.64
CA ALA A 350 -31.03 -16.87 -51.21
C ALA A 350 -30.62 -15.83 -50.13
N VAL A 351 -29.58 -15.06 -50.43
CA VAL A 351 -29.17 -13.87 -49.68
C VAL A 351 -30.18 -12.74 -49.94
N PRO A 352 -30.55 -11.91 -48.97
CA PRO A 352 -30.96 -10.53 -49.24
C PRO A 352 -29.98 -9.58 -48.55
N ALA A 353 -29.10 -8.93 -49.31
CA ALA A 353 -29.34 -7.60 -49.87
C ALA A 353 -29.43 -6.53 -48.78
N SER A 354 -28.30 -5.84 -48.62
CA SER A 354 -28.10 -4.65 -47.80
C SER A 354 -29.07 -3.54 -48.22
N HIS A 355 -30.14 -3.33 -47.44
CA HIS A 355 -30.96 -2.13 -47.56
C HIS A 355 -30.28 -0.98 -46.83
N ARG A 356 -29.72 -0.06 -47.62
CA ARG A 356 -29.36 1.29 -47.20
C ARG A 356 -30.64 2.12 -47.06
N PRO A 357 -30.99 2.68 -45.89
CA PRO A 357 -32.00 3.72 -45.83
C PRO A 357 -31.37 5.02 -46.33
N LEU A 358 -31.99 5.63 -47.34
CA LEU A 358 -31.83 7.07 -47.60
C LEU A 358 -32.55 7.81 -46.47
N ASN A 359 -31.81 8.40 -45.54
CA ASN A 359 -32.39 9.38 -44.61
C ASN A 359 -32.57 10.72 -45.34
N GLN A 360 -33.83 11.15 -45.44
CA GLN A 360 -34.21 12.52 -45.76
C GLN A 360 -33.85 13.45 -44.60
N PRO A 361 -33.55 14.74 -44.86
CA PRO A 361 -33.19 15.69 -43.83
C PRO A 361 -34.45 16.21 -43.13
N GLY A 362 -34.64 15.90 -41.84
CA GLY A 362 -35.65 16.60 -41.04
C GLY A 362 -36.29 15.89 -39.84
N GLU A 363 -36.11 14.57 -39.64
CA GLU A 363 -36.75 13.87 -38.52
C GLU A 363 -35.72 13.29 -37.54
N SER A 364 -35.76 13.77 -36.29
CA SER A 364 -34.90 13.31 -35.21
C SER A 364 -35.37 11.95 -34.68
N ASP A 365 -34.64 10.90 -34.99
CA ASP A 365 -34.68 9.64 -34.22
C ASP A 365 -33.76 9.79 -32.99
N ALA A 366 -34.37 10.16 -31.86
CA ALA A 366 -33.70 10.32 -30.58
C ALA A 366 -33.63 8.98 -29.82
N THR A 367 -33.06 7.94 -30.44
CA THR A 367 -32.70 6.70 -29.74
C THR A 367 -31.35 6.22 -30.24
N TYR A 368 -30.31 6.36 -29.40
CA TYR A 368 -28.92 5.93 -29.65
C TYR A 368 -28.06 6.82 -30.57
N ALA A 369 -27.78 8.05 -30.13
CA ALA A 369 -26.50 8.67 -30.49
C ALA A 369 -25.39 7.95 -29.71
N PRO A 370 -24.31 7.44 -30.35
CA PRO A 370 -23.15 7.00 -29.60
C PRO A 370 -22.64 8.22 -28.83
N LEU A 371 -22.75 8.18 -27.50
CA LEU A 371 -22.14 9.17 -26.63
C LEU A 371 -20.68 9.33 -27.10
N ALA A 372 -20.30 10.53 -27.51
CA ALA A 372 -18.94 10.83 -27.92
C ALA A 372 -18.01 10.41 -26.78
N GLN A 373 -17.35 9.26 -26.94
CA GLN A 373 -16.44 8.72 -25.95
C GLN A 373 -15.17 9.54 -26.05
N GLN A 374 -14.97 10.40 -25.06
CA GLN A 374 -13.72 11.12 -24.90
C GLN A 374 -12.59 10.14 -24.60
N ARG A 375 -11.37 10.50 -24.96
CA ARG A 375 -10.21 9.62 -24.84
C ARG A 375 -9.05 10.33 -24.17
N VAL A 376 -8.36 9.58 -23.32
CA VAL A 376 -7.07 9.98 -22.77
C VAL A 376 -6.02 9.03 -23.34
N SER A 377 -4.98 9.59 -23.93
CA SER A 377 -3.94 8.83 -24.62
C SER A 377 -2.58 9.11 -24.00
N LEU A 378 -1.85 8.08 -23.59
CA LEU A 378 -0.41 8.21 -23.30
C LEU A 378 0.33 8.30 -24.63
N VAL A 379 0.96 9.45 -24.92
CA VAL A 379 1.63 9.70 -26.20
C VAL A 379 3.14 9.83 -26.09
N ALA A 380 3.67 10.09 -24.89
CA ALA A 380 5.09 10.18 -24.63
C ALA A 380 5.40 9.85 -23.17
N LEU A 381 6.66 9.55 -22.90
CA LEU A 381 7.22 9.40 -21.55
C LEU A 381 8.14 10.57 -21.23
N ALA A 382 7.95 11.22 -20.10
CA ALA A 382 8.87 12.22 -19.59
C ALA A 382 10.01 11.51 -18.83
N LEU A 383 11.23 11.57 -19.36
CA LEU A 383 12.38 10.85 -18.79
C LEU A 383 12.92 11.62 -17.58
N PRO A 384 12.80 11.09 -16.35
CA PRO A 384 13.16 11.82 -15.14
C PRO A 384 14.66 12.00 -15.00
N ARG A 385 15.08 13.06 -14.31
CA ARG A 385 16.42 13.17 -13.74
C ARG A 385 16.53 12.28 -12.51
N LEU A 386 17.19 11.14 -12.64
CA LEU A 386 17.39 10.17 -11.56
C LEU A 386 18.26 10.71 -10.42
N SER A 387 19.12 11.70 -10.69
CA SER A 387 19.93 12.38 -9.66
C SER A 387 19.08 12.98 -8.53
N ARG A 388 17.82 13.37 -8.82
CA ARG A 388 16.83 13.85 -7.84
C ARG A 388 16.30 12.75 -6.93
N TYR A 389 16.44 11.51 -7.37
CA TYR A 389 15.93 10.32 -6.70
C TYR A 389 17.07 9.43 -6.20
N ARG A 390 18.32 9.93 -6.15
CA ARG A 390 19.48 9.16 -5.69
C ARG A 390 19.27 8.55 -4.29
N ASP A 391 18.56 9.25 -3.41
CA ASP A 391 18.30 8.80 -2.03
C ASP A 391 17.27 7.66 -1.97
N THR A 392 16.60 7.36 -3.09
CA THR A 392 15.75 6.16 -3.24
C THR A 392 16.57 4.93 -3.68
N GLY A 393 17.86 5.07 -3.95
CA GLY A 393 18.69 3.99 -4.48
C GLY A 393 18.40 3.66 -5.95
N ALA A 394 17.65 4.50 -6.67
CA ALA A 394 17.43 4.39 -8.12
C ALA A 394 18.75 4.61 -8.88
N ARG A 395 19.17 3.62 -9.66
CA ARG A 395 20.43 3.64 -10.42
C ARG A 395 20.23 3.82 -11.91
N ALA A 396 19.18 3.23 -12.46
CA ALA A 396 18.84 3.39 -13.87
C ALA A 396 17.35 3.19 -14.11
N LEU A 397 16.79 3.94 -15.05
CA LEU A 397 15.47 3.72 -15.64
C LEU A 397 15.68 3.19 -17.05
N GLU A 398 15.29 1.94 -17.30
CA GLU A 398 15.44 1.27 -18.59
C GLU A 398 14.08 1.04 -19.25
N LEU A 399 13.97 1.44 -20.51
CA LEU A 399 12.74 1.41 -21.30
C LEU A 399 12.96 0.55 -22.56
N PRO A 400 12.74 -0.78 -22.48
CA PRO A 400 12.92 -1.68 -23.61
C PRO A 400 11.73 -1.63 -24.58
N PHE A 401 12.02 -1.46 -25.87
CA PHE A 401 11.06 -1.54 -26.97
C PHE A 401 11.34 -2.78 -27.81
N ASN A 402 10.29 -3.57 -28.07
CA ASN A 402 10.38 -4.75 -28.93
C ASN A 402 10.34 -4.37 -30.42
N GLN A 403 10.31 -5.37 -31.30
CA GLN A 403 10.22 -5.20 -32.77
C GLN A 403 8.90 -4.54 -33.24
N ALA A 404 7.85 -4.54 -32.41
CA ALA A 404 6.62 -3.81 -32.70
C ALA A 404 6.67 -2.34 -32.23
N LEU A 405 7.78 -1.93 -31.59
CA LEU A 405 7.96 -0.68 -30.85
C LEU A 405 6.94 -0.49 -29.72
N THR A 406 6.55 -1.57 -29.08
CA THR A 406 5.79 -1.54 -27.83
C THR A 406 6.70 -1.78 -26.64
N LEU A 407 6.39 -1.13 -25.52
CA LEU A 407 7.15 -1.23 -24.27
C LEU A 407 6.91 -2.63 -23.66
N GLY A 408 7.96 -3.44 -23.49
CA GLY A 408 7.77 -4.82 -23.01
C GLY A 408 9.08 -5.58 -22.74
N GLY A 409 9.03 -6.50 -21.77
CA GLY A 409 10.21 -7.17 -21.20
C GLY A 409 10.37 -8.65 -21.51
N ALA A 410 9.70 -9.20 -22.52
CA ALA A 410 9.88 -10.60 -22.94
C ALA A 410 10.60 -10.66 -24.29
N GLY A 411 11.85 -11.13 -24.29
CA GLY A 411 12.71 -11.25 -25.48
C GLY A 411 13.71 -10.10 -25.64
N ALA A 412 14.60 -10.21 -26.64
CA ALA A 412 15.61 -9.21 -26.93
C ALA A 412 14.95 -7.93 -27.50
N PRO A 413 15.19 -6.74 -26.91
CA PRO A 413 14.63 -5.49 -27.41
C PRO A 413 15.26 -5.09 -28.76
N ALA A 414 14.49 -4.39 -29.60
CA ALA A 414 15.01 -3.75 -30.80
C ALA A 414 15.87 -2.52 -30.43
N ILE A 415 15.41 -1.76 -29.42
CA ILE A 415 16.16 -0.67 -28.78
C ILE A 415 15.68 -0.53 -27.33
N SER A 416 16.59 -0.18 -26.42
CA SER A 416 16.23 0.29 -25.07
C SER A 416 16.75 1.71 -24.86
N PHE A 417 15.98 2.53 -24.15
CA PHE A 417 16.44 3.84 -23.67
C PHE A 417 16.73 3.76 -22.19
N VAL A 418 17.90 4.25 -21.77
CA VAL A 418 18.33 4.21 -20.37
C VAL A 418 18.65 5.62 -19.89
N VAL A 419 18.06 6.01 -18.76
CA VAL A 419 18.54 7.12 -17.93
C VAL A 419 19.37 6.53 -16.80
N ASP A 420 20.60 6.96 -16.60
CA ASP A 420 21.41 6.54 -15.45
C ASP A 420 21.37 7.54 -14.28
N ALA A 421 21.96 7.16 -13.15
CA ALA A 421 22.04 7.98 -11.93
C ALA A 421 22.75 9.34 -12.12
N ALA A 422 23.53 9.50 -13.20
CA ALA A 422 24.19 10.75 -13.57
C ALA A 422 23.37 11.56 -14.58
N ASP A 423 22.08 11.24 -14.73
CA ASP A 423 21.13 11.84 -15.68
C ASP A 423 21.54 11.70 -17.15
N GLN A 424 22.42 10.75 -17.48
CA GLN A 424 22.85 10.54 -18.86
C GLN A 424 21.87 9.63 -19.59
N LEU A 425 21.56 10.01 -20.83
CA LEU A 425 20.70 9.25 -21.72
C LEU A 425 21.55 8.32 -22.57
N HIS A 426 21.10 7.08 -22.70
CA HIS A 426 21.74 6.07 -23.55
C HIS A 426 20.69 5.36 -24.41
N ALA A 427 21.07 5.04 -25.64
CA ALA A 427 20.38 4.06 -26.47
C ALA A 427 21.18 2.75 -26.44
N CYS A 428 20.49 1.64 -26.20
CA CYS A 428 21.06 0.29 -26.20
C CYS A 428 20.44 -0.51 -27.34
N THR A 429 21.26 -1.10 -28.20
CA THR A 429 20.85 -2.01 -29.29
C THR A 429 21.73 -3.26 -29.26
N ALA A 430 21.49 -4.21 -30.17
CA ALA A 430 22.38 -5.36 -30.34
C ALA A 430 23.83 -4.97 -30.67
N ALA A 431 24.05 -3.79 -31.26
CA ALA A 431 25.39 -3.27 -31.56
C ALA A 431 26.13 -2.69 -30.32
N GLY A 432 25.43 -2.53 -29.19
CA GLY A 432 25.98 -2.00 -27.95
C GLY A 432 25.21 -0.81 -27.40
N ARG A 433 25.82 -0.15 -26.40
CA ARG A 433 25.28 1.01 -25.69
C ARG A 433 25.99 2.28 -26.15
N GLN A 434 25.22 3.30 -26.51
CA GLN A 434 25.73 4.61 -26.92
C GLN A 434 25.05 5.71 -26.11
N ARG A 435 25.84 6.67 -25.62
CA ARG A 435 25.32 7.90 -25.02
C ARG A 435 24.68 8.78 -26.10
N ILE A 436 23.48 9.29 -25.81
CA ILE A 436 22.68 10.10 -26.74
C ILE A 436 22.31 11.43 -26.08
N ALA A 437 21.90 12.40 -26.90
CA ALA A 437 21.35 13.67 -26.46
C ALA A 437 20.03 13.95 -27.19
N ALA A 438 19.13 14.70 -26.55
CA ALA A 438 17.92 15.19 -27.19
C ALA A 438 18.18 16.55 -27.86
N PRO A 439 17.58 16.86 -29.01
CA PRO A 439 16.66 16.01 -29.77
C PRO A 439 17.37 14.92 -30.59
N ALA A 440 16.73 13.78 -30.76
CA ALA A 440 17.20 12.66 -31.60
C ALA A 440 16.02 11.85 -32.16
N SER A 441 16.27 11.09 -33.22
CA SER A 441 15.28 10.18 -33.81
C SER A 441 15.93 8.83 -34.11
N PHE A 442 15.22 7.75 -33.80
CA PHE A 442 15.71 6.38 -33.90
C PHE A 442 14.74 5.56 -34.74
N THR A 443 15.22 4.85 -35.76
CA THR A 443 14.43 3.92 -36.59
C THR A 443 14.95 2.50 -36.40
N PRO A 444 14.70 1.86 -35.23
CA PRO A 444 15.21 0.53 -34.93
C PRO A 444 14.53 -0.58 -35.73
N VAL A 445 13.38 -0.28 -36.34
CA VAL A 445 12.59 -1.18 -37.19
C VAL A 445 12.13 -0.40 -38.42
N ASP A 446 12.20 -1.02 -39.59
CA ASP A 446 11.93 -0.37 -40.87
C ASP A 446 10.59 0.38 -40.87
N GLY A 447 10.64 1.68 -41.14
CA GLY A 447 9.47 2.53 -41.35
C GLY A 447 8.81 3.12 -40.11
N ARG A 448 9.32 2.90 -38.89
CA ARG A 448 8.81 3.56 -37.67
C ARG A 448 9.92 4.21 -36.85
N ALA A 449 9.72 5.48 -36.50
CA ALA A 449 10.66 6.26 -35.71
C ALA A 449 10.18 6.43 -34.26
N ILE A 450 11.11 6.34 -33.31
CA ILE A 450 10.96 6.84 -31.94
C ILE A 450 11.67 8.20 -31.89
N ALA A 451 10.94 9.24 -31.48
CA ALA A 451 11.50 10.57 -31.30
C ALA A 451 11.85 10.82 -29.83
N LEU A 452 13.04 11.37 -29.61
CA LEU A 452 13.48 11.90 -28.33
C LEU A 452 13.53 13.42 -28.44
N LEU A 453 12.72 14.12 -27.68
CA LEU A 453 12.59 15.57 -27.69
C LEU A 453 13.31 16.16 -26.47
N ALA A 454 13.88 17.36 -26.62
CA ALA A 454 14.48 18.06 -25.51
C ALA A 454 13.40 18.47 -24.49
N ALA A 455 13.68 18.30 -23.20
CA ALA A 455 12.81 18.86 -22.17
C ALA A 455 12.89 20.40 -22.22
N ALA A 456 11.75 21.07 -22.20
CA ALA A 456 11.71 22.53 -22.16
C ALA A 456 12.41 23.07 -20.90
N PRO A 457 13.00 24.29 -20.91
CA PRO A 457 13.73 24.83 -19.76
C PRO A 457 12.96 24.81 -18.44
N ALA A 458 11.65 25.11 -18.48
CA ALA A 458 10.77 25.07 -17.30
C ALA A 458 10.58 23.66 -16.69
N MET A 459 10.89 22.61 -17.46
CA MET A 459 10.79 21.21 -17.09
C MET A 459 12.16 20.56 -16.87
N ALA A 460 13.24 21.22 -17.32
CA ALA A 460 14.59 20.66 -17.36
C ALA A 460 15.18 20.39 -15.97
N GLU A 461 14.65 21.00 -14.91
CA GLU A 461 15.00 20.64 -13.54
C GLU A 461 14.57 19.20 -13.21
N ARG A 462 13.46 18.72 -13.79
CA ARG A 462 12.87 17.42 -13.44
C ARG A 462 13.11 16.33 -14.47
N TYR A 463 13.23 16.70 -15.74
CA TYR A 463 13.31 15.75 -16.85
C TYR A 463 14.52 16.02 -17.74
N CYS A 464 15.11 14.94 -18.26
CA CYS A 464 16.20 15.00 -19.23
C CYS A 464 15.67 15.19 -20.66
N ALA A 465 14.55 14.56 -20.99
CA ALA A 465 13.95 14.53 -22.33
C ALA A 465 12.51 14.04 -22.29
N LEU A 466 11.79 14.16 -23.41
CA LEU A 466 10.51 13.48 -23.66
C LEU A 466 10.71 12.41 -24.74
N LEU A 467 10.26 11.19 -24.49
CA LEU A 467 10.33 10.08 -25.43
C LEU A 467 8.94 9.82 -26.04
N SER A 468 8.74 10.21 -27.30
CA SER A 468 7.47 10.02 -28.01
C SER A 468 7.22 8.54 -28.28
N LEU A 469 6.02 8.05 -27.93
CA LEU A 469 5.62 6.67 -28.18
C LEU A 469 5.15 6.53 -29.62
N PRO A 470 5.70 5.57 -30.40
CA PRO A 470 5.23 5.31 -31.77
C PRO A 470 3.78 4.82 -31.83
N GLN A 471 3.31 4.21 -30.74
CA GLN A 471 1.94 3.75 -30.58
C GLN A 471 1.40 4.30 -29.26
N PRO A 472 0.48 5.29 -29.30
CA PRO A 472 -0.17 5.77 -28.10
C PRO A 472 -0.98 4.66 -27.41
N VAL A 473 -1.02 4.68 -26.09
CA VAL A 473 -1.91 3.82 -25.29
C VAL A 473 -3.13 4.63 -24.91
N CYS A 474 -4.32 4.19 -25.30
CA CYS A 474 -5.56 4.95 -25.11
C CYS A 474 -6.47 4.32 -24.05
N ALA A 475 -7.15 5.16 -23.28
CA ALA A 475 -8.24 4.78 -22.40
C ALA A 475 -9.49 5.61 -22.72
N ALA A 476 -10.65 4.96 -22.78
CA ALA A 476 -11.92 5.64 -22.95
C ALA A 476 -12.39 6.23 -21.61
N VAL A 477 -12.93 7.45 -21.66
CA VAL A 477 -13.46 8.16 -20.48
C VAL A 477 -14.87 8.67 -20.78
N ALA A 478 -15.77 8.50 -19.82
CA ALA A 478 -17.16 8.94 -19.99
C ALA A 478 -17.26 10.46 -19.90
N SER A 479 -17.98 11.08 -20.83
CA SER A 479 -18.22 12.53 -20.78
C SER A 479 -19.02 12.92 -19.53
N GLY A 480 -18.71 14.09 -18.94
CA GLY A 480 -19.35 14.62 -17.73
C GLY A 480 -18.98 13.94 -16.41
N ALA A 481 -18.20 12.87 -16.43
CA ALA A 481 -17.65 12.26 -15.23
C ALA A 481 -16.27 12.84 -14.87
N ARG A 482 -16.00 12.95 -13.57
CA ARG A 482 -14.69 13.32 -13.05
C ARG A 482 -13.88 12.08 -12.74
N PHE A 483 -12.66 12.03 -13.25
CA PHE A 483 -11.73 10.91 -13.07
C PHE A 483 -10.46 11.37 -12.37
N ASN A 484 -9.80 10.44 -11.68
CA ASN A 484 -8.51 10.68 -11.05
C ASN A 484 -7.42 9.91 -11.79
N PHE A 485 -6.27 10.55 -11.93
CA PHE A 485 -5.04 9.92 -12.40
C PHE A 485 -3.97 10.01 -11.33
N GLY A 486 -3.17 8.96 -11.21
CA GLY A 486 -2.15 8.79 -10.18
C GLY A 486 -1.87 7.30 -9.96
N ARG A 487 -0.87 6.98 -9.14
CA ARG A 487 -0.50 5.59 -8.85
C ARG A 487 -1.63 4.76 -8.20
N GLY A 488 -2.61 5.42 -7.55
CA GLY A 488 -3.79 4.76 -6.96
C GLY A 488 -4.97 4.60 -7.93
N SER A 489 -4.89 5.11 -9.16
CA SER A 489 -5.99 5.02 -10.12
C SER A 489 -6.04 3.64 -10.77
N ALA A 490 -7.10 2.88 -10.44
CA ALA A 490 -7.37 1.57 -11.04
C ALA A 490 -7.94 1.71 -12.47
N MET A 491 -8.84 2.67 -12.70
CA MET A 491 -9.52 2.84 -14.00
C MET A 491 -8.55 3.18 -15.13
N LEU A 492 -7.49 3.95 -14.84
CA LEU A 492 -6.51 4.40 -15.83
C LEU A 492 -5.15 3.69 -15.68
N ALA A 493 -5.14 2.54 -14.99
CA ALA A 493 -3.92 1.75 -14.78
C ALA A 493 -3.25 1.34 -16.10
N ALA A 494 -4.02 1.12 -17.17
CA ALA A 494 -3.48 0.77 -18.50
C ALA A 494 -2.58 1.87 -19.11
N LEU A 495 -2.79 3.14 -18.74
CA LEU A 495 -1.94 4.25 -19.17
C LEU A 495 -0.63 4.32 -18.37
N ARG A 496 -0.53 3.65 -17.21
CA ARG A 496 0.64 3.66 -16.34
C ARG A 496 1.62 2.56 -16.73
N VAL A 497 2.15 2.66 -17.95
CA VAL A 497 3.00 1.62 -18.55
C VAL A 497 4.32 1.36 -17.80
N LEU A 498 4.72 2.26 -16.89
CA LEU A 498 5.90 2.12 -16.02
C LEU A 498 5.58 1.64 -14.61
N ASP A 499 4.32 1.25 -14.34
CA ASP A 499 3.91 0.65 -13.07
C ASP A 499 4.34 -0.83 -12.97
N SER A 500 5.65 -1.05 -13.12
CA SER A 500 6.29 -2.33 -12.94
C SER A 500 7.72 -2.12 -12.44
N PRO A 501 8.20 -2.92 -11.48
CA PRO A 501 9.58 -2.83 -10.97
C PRO A 501 10.63 -3.02 -12.06
N ARG A 502 10.31 -3.74 -13.14
CA ARG A 502 11.27 -4.14 -14.18
C ARG A 502 11.97 -2.97 -14.88
N PHE A 503 11.38 -1.78 -14.85
CA PHE A 503 11.94 -0.61 -15.53
C PHE A 503 12.93 0.17 -14.67
N LEU A 504 12.92 -0.02 -13.35
CA LEU A 504 13.75 0.76 -12.42
C LEU A 504 14.78 -0.14 -11.73
N GLN A 505 16.05 0.00 -12.10
CA GLN A 505 17.16 -0.68 -11.46
C GLN A 505 17.55 0.05 -10.17
N ARG A 506 17.76 -0.71 -9.09
CA ARG A 506 18.14 -0.17 -7.77
C ARG A 506 19.43 -0.81 -7.24
N GLU A 507 20.06 -0.12 -6.30
CA GLU A 507 21.34 -0.52 -5.68
C GLU A 507 21.26 -1.83 -4.88
N ASP A 508 20.13 -2.11 -4.24
CA ASP A 508 19.88 -3.34 -3.46
C ASP A 508 19.46 -4.51 -4.36
N GLY A 509 20.24 -4.77 -5.41
CA GLY A 509 19.97 -5.74 -6.47
C GLY A 509 19.99 -7.20 -6.06
N ASN A 510 19.03 -7.63 -5.22
CA ASN A 510 18.56 -9.01 -5.23
C ASN A 510 17.26 -9.03 -6.04
N GLY A 511 17.23 -9.81 -7.13
CA GLY A 511 16.19 -9.80 -8.18
C GLY A 511 14.77 -10.24 -7.77
N ASP A 512 14.35 -9.91 -6.55
CA ASP A 512 12.97 -10.10 -6.12
C ASP A 512 12.07 -9.08 -6.80
N ALA A 513 10.99 -9.59 -7.40
CA ALA A 513 9.95 -8.84 -8.10
C ALA A 513 9.15 -7.86 -7.20
N ALA A 514 9.63 -7.58 -5.98
CA ALA A 514 9.07 -6.67 -4.99
C ALA A 514 9.73 -5.26 -5.02
N GLY A 515 10.44 -4.92 -6.10
CA GLY A 515 10.95 -3.57 -6.30
C GLY A 515 9.83 -2.51 -6.43
N ALA A 516 10.10 -1.29 -6.00
CA ALA A 516 9.21 -0.16 -6.30
C ALA A 516 9.19 0.13 -7.81
N SER A 517 8.01 0.31 -8.40
CA SER A 517 7.85 0.75 -9.78
C SER A 517 8.35 2.19 -9.97
N ALA A 518 8.62 2.57 -11.23
CA ALA A 518 9.02 3.94 -11.55
C ALA A 518 7.95 4.96 -11.11
N ASP A 519 6.67 4.59 -11.09
CA ASP A 519 5.57 5.43 -10.60
C ASP A 519 5.85 5.99 -9.20
N ARG A 520 6.45 5.19 -8.30
CA ARG A 520 6.69 5.59 -6.91
C ARG A 520 7.68 6.75 -6.76
N ILE A 521 8.55 7.00 -7.74
CA ILE A 521 9.48 8.14 -7.69
C ILE A 521 8.95 9.41 -8.37
N GLY A 522 7.93 9.31 -9.22
CA GLY A 522 7.50 10.44 -10.07
C GLY A 522 6.03 10.81 -10.03
N LEU A 523 5.15 9.92 -9.56
CA LEU A 523 3.71 10.05 -9.67
C LEU A 523 3.01 9.84 -8.31
N SER A 524 2.29 10.86 -7.85
CA SER A 524 1.49 10.80 -6.62
C SER A 524 0.31 9.82 -6.73
N ARG A 525 -0.18 9.32 -5.58
CA ARG A 525 -1.32 8.38 -5.48
C ARG A 525 -2.58 8.95 -6.13
N ASN A 526 -2.89 10.19 -5.79
CA ASN A 526 -3.89 11.03 -6.43
C ASN A 526 -3.17 12.27 -7.00
N ALA A 527 -2.67 12.18 -8.23
CA ALA A 527 -1.88 13.26 -8.83
C ALA A 527 -2.78 14.45 -9.21
N PHE A 528 -3.82 14.16 -9.99
CA PHE A 528 -4.80 15.15 -10.44
C PHE A 528 -6.14 14.48 -10.76
N SER A 529 -7.19 15.29 -10.77
CA SER A 529 -8.49 14.96 -11.31
C SER A 529 -8.67 15.65 -12.66
N PHE A 530 -9.46 15.04 -13.55
CA PHE A 530 -9.84 15.65 -14.80
C PHE A 530 -11.31 15.37 -15.12
N GLU A 531 -11.94 16.31 -15.80
CA GLU A 531 -13.34 16.24 -16.19
C GLU A 531 -13.51 16.80 -17.59
N ALA A 532 -14.15 16.02 -18.44
CA ALA A 532 -14.58 16.37 -19.78
C ALA A 532 -15.52 17.59 -19.79
N SER A 533 -15.26 18.61 -20.60
CA SER A 533 -16.19 19.72 -20.82
C SER A 533 -16.21 20.18 -22.28
N ALA A 534 -17.21 20.99 -22.65
CA ALA A 534 -17.34 21.54 -24.01
C ALA A 534 -16.15 22.42 -24.44
N GLN A 535 -15.38 22.98 -23.50
CA GLN A 535 -14.25 23.86 -23.78
C GLN A 535 -12.89 23.13 -23.67
N GLY A 536 -12.89 21.82 -23.45
CA GLY A 536 -11.70 21.03 -23.14
C GLY A 536 -11.81 20.34 -21.79
N PHE A 537 -10.67 19.99 -21.19
CA PHE A 537 -10.63 19.23 -19.95
C PHE A 537 -10.35 20.15 -18.76
N LYS A 538 -11.20 20.05 -17.74
CA LYS A 538 -10.98 20.72 -16.45
C LYS A 538 -10.06 19.87 -15.60
N ILE A 539 -8.90 20.39 -15.25
CA ILE A 539 -7.88 19.71 -14.45
C ILE A 539 -7.88 20.30 -13.04
N GLY A 540 -8.06 19.47 -12.01
CA GLY A 540 -7.88 19.86 -10.60
C GLY A 540 -6.72 19.11 -10.00
N ARG A 541 -5.71 19.81 -9.46
CA ARG A 541 -4.58 19.17 -8.77
C ARG A 541 -5.07 18.57 -7.46
N LEU A 542 -4.66 17.33 -7.19
CA LEU A 542 -5.05 16.60 -5.97
C LEU A 542 -3.89 16.48 -4.98
N ALA A 543 -2.65 16.40 -5.47
CA ALA A 543 -1.45 16.36 -4.64
C ALA A 543 -0.62 17.64 -4.77
N ALA A 544 -0.29 18.27 -3.65
CA ALA A 544 0.52 19.48 -3.64
C ALA A 544 1.98 19.23 -4.10
N THR A 545 2.47 18.01 -3.95
CA THR A 545 3.83 17.62 -4.35
C THR A 545 3.94 17.26 -5.84
N GLN A 546 2.80 17.02 -6.50
CA GLN A 546 2.77 16.66 -7.91
C GLN A 546 3.02 17.88 -8.80
N ALA A 547 4.15 17.87 -9.50
CA ALA A 547 4.37 18.81 -10.60
C ALA A 547 3.52 18.40 -11.81
N LEU A 548 2.81 19.39 -12.37
CA LEU A 548 1.98 19.26 -13.55
C LEU A 548 2.40 20.31 -14.57
N TYR A 549 2.57 19.89 -15.82
CA TYR A 549 2.95 20.78 -16.91
C TYR A 549 1.99 20.63 -18.08
N HIS A 550 1.62 21.73 -18.69
CA HIS A 550 0.80 21.80 -19.89
C HIS A 550 1.72 21.95 -21.12
N LEU A 551 1.57 21.07 -22.10
CA LEU A 551 2.19 21.18 -23.42
C LEU A 551 1.11 21.33 -24.50
N ASP A 552 1.43 22.03 -25.59
CA ASP A 552 0.55 22.15 -26.76
C ASP A 552 0.49 20.85 -27.58
N GLU A 553 -0.24 20.88 -28.69
CA GLU A 553 -0.39 19.75 -29.61
C GLU A 553 0.93 19.23 -30.20
N GLN A 554 1.99 20.05 -30.20
CA GLN A 554 3.32 19.73 -30.71
C GLN A 554 4.31 19.37 -29.58
N LEU A 555 3.82 19.17 -28.35
CA LEU A 555 4.61 18.91 -27.14
C LEU A 555 5.51 20.09 -26.72
N ALA A 556 5.25 21.31 -27.18
CA ALA A 556 5.94 22.49 -26.71
C ALA A 556 5.33 23.00 -25.40
N PHE A 557 6.17 23.52 -24.51
CA PHE A 557 5.75 23.95 -23.18
C PHE A 557 4.84 25.18 -23.24
N VAL A 558 3.71 25.12 -22.53
CA VAL A 558 2.74 26.21 -22.40
C VAL A 558 2.75 26.80 -20.99
N ALA A 559 2.60 25.96 -19.96
CA ALA A 559 2.51 26.43 -18.58
C ALA A 559 2.85 25.36 -17.54
N THR A 560 3.21 25.80 -16.33
CA THR A 560 3.21 24.97 -15.12
C THR A 560 1.86 25.14 -14.42
N ILE A 561 1.20 24.03 -14.06
CA ILE A 561 -0.11 24.04 -13.42
C ILE A 561 0.09 24.02 -11.89
N GLY A 562 0.03 25.21 -11.28
CA GLY A 562 0.30 25.44 -9.85
C GLY A 562 -0.93 25.32 -8.95
N GLU A 563 -1.86 26.26 -9.04
CA GLU A 563 -2.97 26.46 -8.07
C GLU A 563 -4.29 25.82 -8.50
N ALA A 564 -4.29 24.90 -9.47
CA ALA A 564 -5.51 24.30 -9.99
C ALA A 564 -6.17 23.40 -8.93
N SER A 565 -7.44 23.62 -8.61
CA SER A 565 -8.18 22.82 -7.62
C SER A 565 -9.50 22.31 -8.19
N ALA A 566 -10.26 21.55 -7.40
CA ALA A 566 -11.60 21.10 -7.77
C ALA A 566 -12.58 22.27 -7.98
N ASP A 567 -12.41 23.36 -7.22
CA ASP A 567 -13.28 24.55 -7.24
C ASP A 567 -12.79 25.61 -8.24
N ALA A 568 -11.49 25.60 -8.55
CA ALA A 568 -10.86 26.46 -9.55
C ALA A 568 -10.00 25.60 -10.51
N PRO A 569 -10.62 24.83 -11.43
CA PRO A 569 -9.88 23.94 -12.30
C PRO A 569 -9.12 24.70 -13.39
N TYR A 570 -7.98 24.14 -13.79
CA TYR A 570 -7.24 24.59 -14.96
C TYR A 570 -7.88 24.04 -16.23
N LEU A 571 -8.15 24.88 -17.22
CA LEU A 571 -8.73 24.45 -18.49
C LEU A 571 -7.60 24.04 -19.45
N LEU A 572 -7.57 22.76 -19.80
CA LEU A 572 -6.69 22.19 -20.81
C LEU A 572 -7.44 22.10 -22.16
N PRO A 573 -6.98 22.78 -23.22
CA PRO A 573 -7.62 22.71 -24.53
C PRO A 573 -7.65 21.28 -25.11
N PRO A 574 -8.63 20.94 -25.98
CA PRO A 574 -8.61 19.67 -26.71
C PRO A 574 -7.30 19.49 -27.51
N GLY A 575 -6.78 18.26 -27.58
CA GLY A 575 -5.56 17.93 -28.33
C GLY A 575 -4.25 18.32 -27.63
N HIS A 576 -4.31 19.14 -26.57
CA HIS A 576 -3.17 19.48 -25.76
C HIS A 576 -2.80 18.35 -24.78
N HIS A 577 -1.63 18.49 -24.18
CA HIS A 577 -1.01 17.46 -23.36
C HIS A 577 -0.77 17.94 -21.94
N MET A 578 -0.74 16.98 -21.03
CA MET A 578 -0.33 17.19 -19.67
C MET A 578 0.75 16.21 -19.26
N VAL A 579 1.80 16.72 -18.62
CA VAL A 579 2.87 15.94 -18.02
C VAL A 579 2.58 15.76 -16.54
N ALA A 580 2.47 14.51 -16.09
CA ALA A 580 2.31 14.15 -14.69
C ALA A 580 3.23 12.97 -14.35
N GLY A 581 4.27 13.25 -13.57
CA GLY A 581 5.35 12.29 -13.34
C GLY A 581 6.02 11.89 -14.65
N HIS A 582 6.07 10.59 -14.94
CA HIS A 582 6.72 10.07 -16.15
C HIS A 582 5.81 10.09 -17.38
N TYR A 583 4.55 10.51 -17.25
CA TYR A 583 3.53 10.31 -18.27
C TYR A 583 3.17 11.63 -18.95
N VAL A 584 3.14 11.60 -20.28
CA VAL A 584 2.61 12.70 -21.11
C VAL A 584 1.28 12.25 -21.71
N LEU A 585 0.21 12.77 -21.17
CA LEU A 585 -1.17 12.41 -21.49
C LEU A 585 -1.77 13.44 -22.42
N ARG A 586 -2.28 12.99 -23.57
CA ARG A 586 -3.08 13.77 -24.50
C ARG A 586 -4.56 13.58 -24.17
N PHE A 587 -5.31 14.66 -24.27
CA PHE A 587 -6.74 14.65 -24.01
C PHE A 587 -7.51 14.97 -25.29
N ASP A 588 -8.19 13.97 -25.84
CA ASP A 588 -8.97 14.07 -27.08
C ASP A 588 -10.46 14.18 -26.74
N ALA A 589 -11.11 15.22 -27.29
CA ALA A 589 -12.51 15.58 -27.02
C ALA A 589 -13.52 14.78 -27.85
#